data_AF-A0A069EWP5-F1
#
_entry.id   AF-A0A069EWP5-F1
#
_cell.length_a   1.000
_cell.length_b   1.000
_cell.length_c   1.000
_cell.angle_alpha   90.00
_cell.angle_beta   90.00
_cell.angle_gamma   90.00
#
_symmetry.space_group_name_H-M   'P 1'
#
loop_
_entity.id
_entity.type
_entity.pdbx_description
1 polymer ?
#
loop_
_entity_poly.entity_id
_entity_poly.type
_entity_poly.pdbx_seq_one_letter_code
_entity_poly.pdbx_strand_id
1 'polypeptide(L)'
;MTVLLSLFGLMFVGSFVLDYQRGKTFRQSLFGGVDTLKRNLFIFLRTSISMMIFIGPLLLISMFAFPRLIGFDAVASFLIAVLSIGFAERIIGMIVAPLVRTFWHQRGNVMPLYLDAGLYVFLLSILVFEFLLNIPGVNIASPIIAVFYAFALFYIRYLFSLLRFTLSKGVPSN
;
A
#
# COMPACT_ATOMS: atom_id res chain seq x y z
N MET A 1 0.88 -15.63 2.59
CA MET A 1 0.07 -15.49 3.83
C MET A 1 0.88 -15.00 5.04
N THR A 2 2.12 -15.47 5.24
CA THR A 2 2.99 -15.12 6.38
C THR A 2 3.35 -13.63 6.50
N VAL A 3 3.59 -12.95 5.37
CA VAL A 3 3.92 -11.50 5.34
C VAL A 3 2.73 -10.63 5.77
N LEU A 4 1.52 -10.99 5.34
CA LEU A 4 0.26 -10.35 5.73
C LEU A 4 0.00 -10.48 7.24
N LEU A 5 0.15 -11.70 7.76
CA LEU A 5 -0.03 -11.99 9.19
C LEU A 5 1.00 -11.28 10.06
N SER A 6 2.26 -11.20 9.62
CA SER A 6 3.32 -10.52 10.36
C SER A 6 3.14 -9.01 10.40
N LEU A 7 2.64 -8.39 9.33
CA LEU A 7 2.32 -6.95 9.31
C LEU A 7 1.12 -6.58 10.18
N PHE A 8 0.04 -7.37 10.13
CA PHE A 8 -1.08 -7.19 11.07
C PHE A 8 -0.66 -7.46 12.53
N GLY A 9 0.24 -8.43 12.74
CA GLY A 9 0.88 -8.68 14.02
C GLY A 9 1.69 -7.48 14.51
N LEU A 10 2.49 -6.83 13.65
CA LEU A 10 3.25 -5.63 14.00
C LEU A 10 2.36 -4.44 14.34
N MET A 11 1.27 -4.22 13.60
CA MET A 11 0.30 -3.16 13.91
C MET A 11 -0.43 -3.44 15.24
N PHE A 12 -0.75 -4.70 15.53
CA PHE A 12 -1.30 -5.12 16.82
C PHE A 12 -0.34 -4.83 17.97
N VAL A 13 0.91 -5.29 17.84
CA VAL A 13 1.96 -5.13 18.85
C VAL A 13 2.26 -3.64 19.07
N GLY A 14 2.34 -2.84 18.01
CA GLY A 14 2.54 -1.39 18.11
C GLY A 14 1.41 -0.67 18.85
N SER A 15 0.15 -1.00 18.54
CA SER A 15 -1.01 -0.44 19.26
C SER A 15 -1.05 -0.90 20.72
N PHE A 16 -0.77 -2.18 20.96
CA PHE A 16 -0.73 -2.78 22.29
C PHE A 16 0.34 -2.15 23.19
N VAL A 17 1.56 -1.96 22.66
CA VAL A 17 2.67 -1.34 23.40
C VAL A 17 2.37 0.12 23.72
N LEU A 18 1.80 0.88 22.78
CA LEU A 18 1.41 2.27 22.99
C LEU A 18 0.30 2.43 24.04
N ASP A 19 -0.69 1.53 24.03
CA ASP A 19 -1.78 1.55 25.01
C ASP A 19 -1.32 1.08 26.40
N TYR A 20 -0.38 0.14 26.46
CA TYR A 20 0.22 -0.31 27.72
C TYR A 20 1.12 0.78 28.35
N GLN A 21 1.91 1.50 27.55
CA GLN A 21 2.70 2.64 28.01
C GLN A 21 1.85 3.82 28.52
N ARG A 22 0.58 3.92 28.10
CA ARG A 22 -0.38 4.92 28.58
C ARG A 22 -1.08 4.53 29.89
N GLY A 23 -0.67 3.44 30.54
CA GLY A 23 -1.19 3.02 31.84
C GLY A 23 -2.53 2.27 31.79
N LYS A 24 -2.98 1.82 30.61
CA LYS A 24 -4.19 1.00 30.49
C LYS A 24 -3.96 -0.42 31.00
N THR A 25 -4.99 -1.04 31.57
CA THR A 25 -4.91 -2.44 32.01
C THR A 25 -4.70 -3.38 30.82
N PHE A 26 -4.06 -4.54 31.05
CA PHE A 26 -3.74 -5.53 30.02
C PHE A 26 -4.96 -5.90 29.15
N ARG A 27 -6.13 -6.06 29.77
CA ARG A 27 -7.39 -6.37 29.08
C ARG A 27 -7.85 -5.21 28.19
N GLN A 28 -7.73 -3.97 28.64
CA GLN A 28 -8.07 -2.78 27.86
C GLN A 28 -7.10 -2.54 26.69
N SER A 29 -5.81 -2.83 26.87
CA SER A 29 -4.81 -2.75 25.79
C SER A 29 -5.03 -3.83 24.72
N LEU A 30 -5.41 -5.05 25.14
CA LEU A 30 -5.78 -6.13 24.21
C LEU A 30 -7.01 -5.78 23.38
N PHE A 31 -8.11 -5.35 24.02
CA PHE A 31 -9.32 -4.97 23.29
C PHE A 31 -9.12 -3.69 22.45
N GLY A 32 -8.39 -2.70 22.96
CA GLY A 32 -8.01 -1.51 22.21
C GLY A 32 -7.14 -1.82 20.99
N GLY A 33 -6.19 -2.75 21.13
CA GLY A 33 -5.38 -3.28 20.04
C GLY A 33 -6.24 -3.96 18.98
N VAL A 34 -7.18 -4.83 19.38
CA VAL A 34 -8.11 -5.53 18.47
C VAL A 34 -9.04 -4.56 17.76
N ASP A 35 -9.60 -3.57 18.45
CA ASP A 35 -10.51 -2.58 17.85
C ASP A 35 -9.77 -1.64 16.89
N THR A 36 -8.54 -1.27 17.23
CA THR A 36 -7.64 -0.55 16.32
C THR A 36 -7.35 -1.38 15.08
N LEU A 37 -7.14 -2.69 15.24
CA LEU A 37 -6.91 -3.63 14.14
C LEU A 37 -8.15 -3.74 13.26
N LYS A 38 -9.35 -3.93 13.82
CA LYS A 38 -10.61 -3.96 13.08
C LYS A 38 -10.87 -2.66 12.32
N ARG A 39 -10.68 -1.51 12.97
CA ARG A 39 -10.88 -0.19 12.35
C ARG A 39 -9.89 0.04 11.22
N ASN A 40 -8.62 -0.31 11.44
CA ASN A 40 -7.60 -0.25 10.40
C ASN A 40 -7.94 -1.21 9.27
N LEU A 41 -8.40 -2.44 9.55
CA LEU A 41 -8.79 -3.43 8.55
C LEU A 41 -10.00 -2.97 7.73
N PHE A 42 -10.95 -2.25 8.34
CA PHE A 42 -12.11 -1.70 7.63
C PHE A 42 -11.72 -0.50 6.75
N ILE A 43 -10.90 0.42 7.25
CA ILE A 43 -10.32 1.51 6.45
C ILE A 43 -9.47 0.91 5.32
N PHE A 44 -8.72 -0.14 5.62
CA PHE A 44 -7.89 -0.86 4.68
C PHE A 44 -8.73 -1.49 3.56
N LEU A 45 -9.81 -2.21 3.92
CA LEU A 45 -10.73 -2.85 2.97
C LEU A 45 -11.38 -1.80 2.06
N ARG A 46 -11.97 -0.75 2.65
CA ARG A 46 -12.60 0.34 1.90
C ARG A 46 -11.63 0.98 0.91
N THR A 47 -10.40 1.21 1.34
CA THR A 47 -9.42 1.90 0.50
C THR A 47 -8.76 0.98 -0.52
N SER A 48 -8.64 -0.31 -0.23
CA SER A 48 -8.22 -1.33 -1.19
C SER A 48 -9.27 -1.52 -2.29
N ILE A 49 -10.55 -1.51 -1.94
CA ILE A 49 -11.66 -1.50 -2.91
C ILE A 49 -11.61 -0.22 -3.77
N SER A 50 -11.32 0.94 -3.17
CA SER A 50 -11.14 2.18 -3.95
C SER A 50 -9.96 2.11 -4.92
N MET A 51 -8.88 1.43 -4.55
CA MET A 51 -7.72 1.19 -5.41
C MET A 51 -8.02 0.19 -6.54
N MET A 52 -9.00 -0.70 -6.35
CA MET A 52 -9.48 -1.63 -7.37
C MET A 52 -9.98 -0.89 -8.63
N ILE A 53 -10.55 0.30 -8.46
CA ILE A 53 -11.01 1.17 -9.56
C ILE A 53 -9.83 1.63 -10.45
N PHE A 54 -8.62 1.73 -9.91
CA PHE A 54 -7.43 2.17 -10.66
C PHE A 54 -6.56 0.99 -11.11
N ILE A 55 -6.30 0.05 -10.21
CA ILE A 55 -5.45 -1.10 -10.46
C ILE A 55 -6.15 -2.11 -11.39
N GLY A 56 -7.46 -2.27 -11.26
CA GLY A 56 -8.25 -3.18 -12.12
C GLY A 56 -8.10 -2.84 -13.60
N PRO A 57 -8.46 -1.62 -14.03
CA PRO A 57 -8.24 -1.18 -15.41
C PRO A 57 -6.78 -1.23 -15.83
N LEU A 58 -5.84 -0.85 -14.95
CA LEU A 58 -4.41 -0.91 -15.25
C LEU A 58 -3.95 -2.34 -15.57
N LEU A 59 -4.38 -3.31 -14.77
CA LEU A 59 -4.07 -4.73 -14.97
C LEU A 59 -4.72 -5.27 -16.24
N LEU A 60 -5.98 -4.91 -16.51
CA LEU A 60 -6.67 -5.30 -17.74
C LEU A 60 -5.96 -4.75 -18.98
N ILE A 61 -5.65 -3.45 -19.01
CA ILE A 61 -4.92 -2.83 -20.12
C ILE A 61 -3.55 -3.49 -20.27
N SER A 62 -2.84 -3.77 -19.18
CA SER A 62 -1.53 -4.43 -19.25
C SER A 62 -1.62 -5.87 -19.77
N MET A 63 -2.70 -6.60 -19.48
CA MET A 63 -2.94 -7.94 -20.02
C MET A 63 -3.20 -7.90 -21.54
N PHE A 64 -3.91 -6.87 -22.03
CA PHE A 64 -4.14 -6.71 -23.47
C PHE A 64 -2.94 -6.14 -24.23
N ALA A 65 -2.23 -5.16 -23.65
CA ALA A 65 -1.08 -4.50 -24.28
C ALA A 65 0.20 -5.34 -24.20
N PHE A 66 0.36 -6.13 -23.13
CA PHE A 66 1.55 -6.93 -22.86
C PHE A 66 1.21 -8.38 -22.45
N PRO A 67 0.50 -9.15 -23.31
CA PRO A 67 0.01 -10.49 -22.97
C PRO A 67 1.12 -11.51 -22.73
N ARG A 68 2.33 -11.26 -23.25
CA ARG A 68 3.52 -12.11 -23.01
C ARG A 68 4.19 -11.84 -21.66
N LEU A 69 3.85 -10.73 -21.02
CA LEU A 69 4.48 -10.29 -19.78
C LEU A 69 3.61 -10.69 -18.57
N ILE A 70 2.29 -10.49 -18.65
CA ILE A 70 1.35 -10.85 -17.59
C ILE A 70 0.12 -11.61 -18.13
N GLY A 71 -0.23 -12.71 -17.46
CA GLY A 71 -1.41 -13.51 -17.77
C GLY A 71 -2.15 -13.96 -16.51
N PHE A 72 -3.47 -14.11 -16.63
CA PHE A 72 -4.35 -14.60 -15.57
C PHE A 72 -5.16 -15.78 -16.07
N ASP A 73 -5.06 -16.91 -15.37
CA ASP A 73 -5.76 -18.15 -15.77
C ASP A 73 -7.25 -18.11 -15.39
N ALA A 74 -7.64 -17.31 -14.40
CA ALA A 74 -9.02 -17.18 -13.94
C ALA A 74 -9.37 -15.75 -13.50
N VAL A 75 -10.66 -15.42 -13.54
CA VAL A 75 -11.17 -14.14 -13.00
C VAL A 75 -10.83 -13.98 -11.52
N ALA A 76 -10.82 -15.08 -10.76
CA ALA A 76 -10.42 -15.09 -9.37
C ALA A 76 -8.95 -14.69 -9.17
N SER A 77 -8.01 -15.17 -9.99
CA SER A 77 -6.60 -14.80 -9.87
C SER A 77 -6.37 -13.33 -10.21
N PHE A 78 -7.10 -12.80 -11.19
CA PHE A 78 -7.14 -11.37 -11.48
C PHE A 78 -7.63 -10.55 -10.27
N LEU A 79 -8.77 -10.89 -9.67
CA LEU A 79 -9.30 -10.17 -8.51
C LEU A 79 -8.34 -10.22 -7.30
N ILE A 80 -7.73 -11.37 -7.04
CA ILE A 80 -6.75 -11.52 -5.96
C ILE A 80 -5.50 -10.69 -6.24
N ALA A 81 -5.03 -10.62 -7.49
CA ALA A 81 -3.90 -9.78 -7.88
C ALA A 81 -4.20 -8.29 -7.68
N VAL A 82 -5.37 -7.83 -8.11
CA VAL A 82 -5.81 -6.44 -7.90
C VAL A 82 -5.82 -6.08 -6.41
N LEU A 83 -6.41 -6.95 -5.59
CA LEU A 83 -6.48 -6.75 -4.14
C LEU A 83 -5.08 -6.78 -3.50
N SER A 84 -4.21 -7.68 -3.95
CA SER A 84 -2.86 -7.84 -3.41
C SER A 84 -1.95 -6.65 -3.73
N ILE A 85 -2.05 -6.09 -4.94
CA ILE A 85 -1.33 -4.87 -5.32
C ILE A 85 -1.84 -3.67 -4.52
N GLY A 86 -3.16 -3.52 -4.39
CA GLY A 86 -3.75 -2.47 -3.53
C GLY A 86 -3.32 -2.64 -2.07
N PHE A 87 -3.18 -3.89 -1.61
CA PHE A 87 -2.71 -4.23 -0.28
C PHE A 87 -1.23 -3.82 -0.08
N ALA A 88 -0.37 -4.08 -1.08
CA ALA A 88 1.03 -3.70 -1.07
C ALA A 88 1.23 -2.18 -0.99
N GLU A 89 0.49 -1.41 -1.79
CA GLU A 89 0.51 0.06 -1.77
C GLU A 89 0.22 0.61 -0.37
N ARG A 90 -0.76 0.01 0.29
CA ARG A 90 -1.23 0.44 1.60
C ARG A 90 -0.22 0.17 2.70
N ILE A 91 0.46 -0.97 2.67
CA ILE A 91 1.56 -1.28 3.61
C ILE A 91 2.64 -0.22 3.50
N ILE A 92 3.12 0.03 2.28
CA ILE A 92 4.19 0.98 2.04
C ILE A 92 3.71 2.39 2.49
N GLY A 93 2.48 2.75 2.14
CA GLY A 93 1.90 4.05 2.48
C GLY A 93 1.67 4.30 3.96
N MET A 94 1.33 3.27 4.75
CA MET A 94 1.00 3.41 6.17
C MET A 94 2.15 3.07 7.11
N ILE A 95 3.11 2.25 6.69
CA ILE A 95 4.18 1.77 7.57
C ILE A 95 5.51 2.37 7.13
N VAL A 96 5.89 2.17 5.86
CA VAL A 96 7.21 2.58 5.37
C VAL A 96 7.31 4.11 5.27
N ALA A 97 6.34 4.77 4.64
CA ALA A 97 6.41 6.22 4.43
C ALA A 97 6.49 7.02 5.75
N PRO A 98 5.72 6.72 6.80
CA PRO A 98 5.88 7.39 8.09
C PRO A 98 7.22 7.09 8.76
N LEU A 99 7.70 5.85 8.70
CA LEU A 99 8.92 5.40 9.37
C LEU A 99 10.19 6.00 8.77
N VAL A 100 10.23 6.15 7.44
CA VAL A 100 11.33 6.84 6.76
C VAL A 100 11.28 8.35 7.02
N ARG A 101 10.08 8.94 7.04
CA ARG A 101 9.89 10.37 7.33
C ARG A 101 10.25 10.73 8.77
N THR A 102 9.93 9.89 9.75
CA THR A 102 10.32 10.12 11.15
C THR A 102 11.84 10.09 11.32
N PHE A 103 12.55 9.20 10.61
CA PHE A 103 14.01 9.15 10.64
C PHE A 103 14.66 10.45 10.12
N TRP A 104 14.12 11.02 9.04
CA TRP A 104 14.62 12.31 8.51
C TRP A 104 14.23 13.49 9.40
N HIS A 105 13.02 13.46 9.96
CA HIS A 105 12.55 14.50 10.88
C HIS A 105 13.38 14.55 12.17
N GLN A 106 13.86 13.40 12.67
CA GLN A 106 14.80 13.34 13.80
C GLN A 106 16.16 13.98 13.50
N ARG A 107 16.55 14.06 12.22
CA ARG A 107 17.77 14.71 11.75
C ARG A 107 17.57 16.18 11.37
N GLY A 108 16.40 16.76 11.65
CA GLY A 108 16.09 18.17 11.38
C GLY A 108 15.93 18.52 9.89
N ASN A 109 15.90 17.54 8.99
CA ASN A 109 15.85 17.75 7.54
C ASN A 109 14.58 17.17 6.93
N VAL A 110 14.03 17.86 5.92
CA VAL A 110 12.94 17.34 5.10
C VAL A 110 13.52 16.35 4.09
N MET A 111 12.86 15.20 3.93
CA MET A 111 13.30 14.15 3.01
C MET A 111 13.27 14.64 1.55
N PRO A 112 14.34 14.44 0.75
CA PRO A 112 14.33 14.75 -0.67
C PRO A 112 13.29 13.91 -1.42
N LEU A 113 12.50 14.54 -2.29
CA LEU A 113 11.40 13.89 -3.02
C LEU A 113 11.89 12.69 -3.86
N TYR A 114 13.04 12.80 -4.51
CA TYR A 114 13.62 11.72 -5.32
C TYR A 114 13.98 10.48 -4.48
N LEU A 115 14.39 10.69 -3.23
CA LEU A 115 14.75 9.61 -2.32
C LEU A 115 13.49 8.94 -1.74
N ASP A 116 12.43 9.72 -1.46
CA ASP A 116 11.11 9.20 -1.05
C ASP A 116 10.50 8.38 -2.20
N ALA A 117 10.51 8.93 -3.41
CA ALA A 117 10.02 8.26 -4.62
C ALA A 117 10.80 6.98 -4.92
N GLY A 118 12.13 7.03 -4.88
CA GLY A 118 12.99 5.89 -5.16
C GLY A 118 12.77 4.74 -4.18
N LEU A 119 12.78 5.03 -2.87
CA LEU A 119 12.52 4.02 -1.84
C LEU A 119 11.11 3.46 -1.93
N TYR A 120 10.11 4.32 -2.18
CA TYR A 120 8.73 3.92 -2.33
C TYR A 120 8.54 2.95 -3.50
N VAL A 121 9.01 3.34 -4.70
CA VAL A 121 8.90 2.52 -5.90
C VAL A 121 9.68 1.23 -5.74
N PHE A 122 10.90 1.28 -5.19
CA PHE A 122 11.73 0.09 -5.00
C PHE A 122 11.08 -0.94 -4.06
N LEU A 123 10.66 -0.51 -2.86
CA LEU A 123 10.04 -1.39 -1.88
C LEU A 123 8.67 -1.90 -2.36
N LEU A 124 7.88 -1.03 -3.01
CA LEU A 124 6.60 -1.43 -3.57
C LEU A 124 6.79 -2.44 -4.72
N SER A 125 7.82 -2.29 -5.55
CA SER A 125 8.12 -3.25 -6.63
C SER A 125 8.42 -4.63 -6.07
N ILE A 126 9.25 -4.72 -5.03
CA ILE A 126 9.57 -5.99 -4.38
C ILE A 126 8.30 -6.63 -3.81
N LEU A 127 7.49 -5.86 -3.10
CA LEU A 127 6.29 -6.36 -2.45
C LEU A 127 5.21 -6.82 -3.44
N VAL A 128 5.03 -6.06 -4.54
CA VAL A 128 4.12 -6.41 -5.63
C VAL A 128 4.60 -7.67 -6.35
N PHE A 129 5.90 -7.77 -6.66
CA PHE A 129 6.47 -8.95 -7.31
C PHE A 129 6.25 -10.21 -6.46
N GLU A 130 6.60 -10.12 -5.17
CA GLU A 130 6.46 -11.22 -4.23
C GLU A 130 4.99 -11.67 -4.10
N PHE A 131 4.05 -10.72 -4.03
CA PHE A 131 2.63 -11.07 -3.96
C PHE A 131 2.12 -11.71 -5.24
N LEU A 132 2.47 -11.17 -6.41
CA LEU A 132 1.99 -11.72 -7.67
C LEU A 132 2.55 -13.13 -7.94
N LEU A 133 3.80 -13.43 -7.58
CA LEU A 133 4.38 -14.77 -7.70
C LEU A 133 3.70 -15.81 -6.80
N ASN A 134 3.17 -15.37 -5.65
CA ASN A 134 2.53 -16.25 -4.68
C ASN A 134 1.03 -16.46 -4.95
N ILE A 135 0.45 -15.85 -6.00
CA ILE A 135 -0.97 -16.03 -6.36
C ILE A 135 -1.07 -17.16 -7.40
N PRO A 136 -1.83 -18.23 -7.10
CA PRO A 136 -2.05 -19.30 -8.07
C PRO A 136 -2.82 -18.78 -9.29
N GLY A 137 -2.35 -19.13 -10.48
CA GLY A 137 -2.96 -18.72 -11.75
C GLY A 137 -2.61 -17.30 -12.22
N VAL A 138 -1.51 -16.73 -11.70
CA VAL A 138 -0.88 -15.51 -12.24
C VAL A 138 0.44 -15.90 -12.89
N ASN A 139 0.57 -15.65 -14.19
CA ASN A 139 1.78 -15.91 -14.95
C ASN A 139 2.53 -14.60 -15.18
N ILE A 140 3.72 -14.46 -14.61
CA ILE A 140 4.59 -13.30 -14.77
C ILE A 140 5.86 -13.75 -15.49
N ALA A 141 6.08 -13.21 -16.68
CA ALA A 141 7.29 -13.54 -17.45
C ALA A 141 8.51 -12.67 -17.08
N SER A 142 8.30 -11.51 -16.45
CA SER A 142 9.38 -10.58 -16.12
C SER A 142 9.13 -9.77 -14.85
N PRO A 143 10.15 -9.59 -13.97
CA PRO A 143 10.06 -8.73 -12.79
C PRO A 143 9.88 -7.24 -13.13
N ILE A 144 10.14 -6.83 -14.36
CA ILE A 144 9.97 -5.45 -14.83
C ILE A 144 8.51 -4.97 -14.68
N ILE A 145 7.55 -5.89 -14.78
CA ILE A 145 6.13 -5.59 -14.59
C ILE A 145 5.84 -5.05 -13.19
N ALA A 146 6.48 -5.61 -12.16
CA ALA A 146 6.26 -5.16 -10.80
C ALA A 146 6.77 -3.73 -10.59
N VAL A 147 7.89 -3.38 -11.25
CA VAL A 147 8.42 -2.00 -11.29
C VAL A 147 7.45 -1.07 -12.01
N PHE A 148 6.89 -1.51 -13.14
CA PHE A 148 5.88 -0.73 -13.87
C PHE A 148 4.65 -0.44 -13.02
N TYR A 149 4.10 -1.45 -12.33
CA TYR A 149 2.95 -1.23 -11.43
C TYR A 149 3.29 -0.35 -10.24
N ALA A 150 4.45 -0.54 -9.61
CA ALA A 150 4.90 0.29 -8.50
C ALA A 150 5.06 1.76 -8.93
N PHE A 151 5.62 1.99 -10.11
CA PHE A 151 5.76 3.33 -10.67
C PHE A 151 4.41 3.96 -11.02
N ALA A 152 3.51 3.22 -11.66
CA ALA A 152 2.16 3.69 -11.99
C ALA A 152 1.37 4.08 -10.72
N LEU A 153 1.47 3.28 -9.66
CA LEU A 153 0.84 3.56 -8.36
C LEU A 153 1.43 4.80 -7.70
N PHE A 154 2.76 4.94 -7.72
CA PHE A 154 3.41 6.14 -7.21
C PHE A 154 2.95 7.39 -7.97
N TYR A 155 2.91 7.32 -9.30
CA TYR A 155 2.48 8.41 -10.16
C TYR A 155 1.03 8.82 -9.87
N ILE A 156 0.11 7.85 -9.81
CA ILE A 156 -1.30 8.10 -9.48
C ILE A 156 -1.43 8.76 -8.11
N ARG A 157 -0.71 8.25 -7.10
CA ARG A 157 -0.73 8.82 -5.75
C ARG A 157 -0.23 10.27 -5.73
N TYR A 158 0.83 10.55 -6.47
CA TYR A 158 1.38 11.91 -6.59
C TYR A 158 0.41 12.84 -7.34
N LEU A 159 -0.19 12.37 -8.43
CA LEU A 159 -1.20 13.09 -9.21
C LEU A 159 -2.41 13.46 -8.34
N PHE A 160 -2.95 12.51 -7.56
CA PHE A 160 -4.05 12.78 -6.61
C PHE A 160 -3.66 13.77 -5.52
N SER A 161 -2.43 13.69 -5.02
CA SER A 161 -1.92 14.65 -4.04
C SER A 161 -1.88 16.05 -4.66
N LEU A 162 -1.35 16.19 -5.87
CA LEU A 162 -1.31 17.45 -6.63
C LEU A 162 -2.71 18.01 -6.89
N LEU A 163 -3.63 17.19 -7.42
CA LEU A 163 -5.02 17.58 -7.66
C LEU A 163 -5.68 18.09 -6.37
N ARG A 164 -5.50 17.38 -5.26
CA ARG A 164 -6.02 17.81 -3.96
C ARG A 164 -5.41 19.13 -3.49
N PHE A 165 -4.12 19.35 -3.70
CA PHE A 165 -3.47 20.62 -3.38
C PHE A 165 -3.98 21.76 -4.25
N THR A 166 -4.14 21.54 -5.55
CA THR A 166 -4.68 22.54 -6.49
C THR A 166 -6.13 22.89 -6.15
N LEU A 167 -6.97 21.90 -5.84
CA LEU A 167 -8.36 22.12 -5.42
C LEU A 167 -8.44 22.80 -4.04
N SER A 168 -7.56 22.44 -3.10
CA SER A 168 -7.53 23.03 -1.76
C SER A 168 -6.97 24.46 -1.73
N LYS A 169 -6.16 24.84 -2.72
CA LYS A 169 -5.68 26.22 -2.93
C LYS A 169 -6.57 27.01 -3.91
N GLY A 170 -7.53 26.35 -4.55
CA GLY A 170 -8.33 26.88 -5.63
C GLY A 170 -9.77 27.20 -5.25
N VAL A 171 -10.01 27.87 -4.11
CA VAL A 171 -11.17 28.77 -3.92
C VAL A 171 -10.81 29.89 -2.92
N PRO A 172 -10.38 31.06 -3.41
CA PRO A 172 -10.95 32.34 -3.02
C PRO A 172 -11.99 32.70 -4.08
N SER A 173 -13.27 32.55 -3.76
CA SER A 173 -14.35 33.14 -4.55
C SER A 173 -14.36 34.64 -4.27
N ASN A 174 -13.92 35.43 -5.25
CA ASN A 174 -14.45 36.77 -5.44
C ASN A 174 -15.78 36.65 -6.17
#